data_AF-A0AAE0CS07-F1
#
_entry.id   AF-A0AAE0CS07-F1
#
_cell.length_a   1.000
_cell.length_b   1.000
_cell.length_c   1.000
_cell.angle_alpha   90.00
_cell.angle_beta   90.00
_cell.angle_gamma   90.00
#
_symmetry.space_group_name_H-M   'P 1'
#
loop_
_entity.id
_entity.type
_entity.pdbx_description
1 polymer ?
#
loop_
_entity_poly.entity_id
_entity_poly.type
_entity_poly.pdbx_seq_one_letter_code
_entity_poly.pdbx_strand_id
1 'polypeptide(L)'
;MKEEVNRCQIQEWYPKFKSVSIRTPIHELQESFVEYLLDASGPFLLPVSVSNEDALPNRVHDPYKEEDYQVSEGSGDEAYPSSFQN
;
A
#
# COMPACT_ATOMS: atom_id res chain seq x y z
N MET A 1 -17.30 6.20 11.00
CA MET A 1 -16.66 6.16 9.68
C MET A 1 -15.46 7.11 9.54
N LYS A 2 -15.62 8.45 9.37
CA LYS A 2 -14.44 9.34 9.16
C LYS A 2 -13.43 9.28 10.32
N GLU A 3 -13.91 9.28 11.56
CA GLU A 3 -13.05 9.20 12.74
C GLU A 3 -12.30 7.86 12.83
N GLU A 4 -12.96 6.75 12.50
CA GLU A 4 -12.33 5.43 12.46
C GLU A 4 -11.26 5.35 11.37
N VAL A 5 -11.55 5.89 10.18
CA VAL A 5 -10.57 6.01 9.08
C VAL A 5 -9.39 6.87 9.50
N ASN A 6 -9.63 7.99 10.18
CA ASN A 6 -8.56 8.87 10.67
C ASN A 6 -7.65 8.14 11.66
N ARG A 7 -8.21 7.37 12.60
CA ARG A 7 -7.42 6.58 13.57
C ARG A 7 -6.50 5.54 12.91
N CYS A 8 -6.80 5.14 11.68
CA CYS A 8 -6.01 4.20 10.90
C CYS A 8 -4.91 4.89 10.05
N GLN A 9 -4.82 6.22 10.04
CA GLN A 9 -3.73 6.91 9.34
C GLN A 9 -2.38 6.61 10.01
N ILE A 10 -1.32 6.43 9.19
CA ILE A 10 0.02 6.13 9.69
C ILE A 10 0.54 7.17 10.68
N GLN A 11 0.15 8.43 10.50
CA GLN A 11 0.51 9.52 11.42
C GLN A 11 -0.12 9.35 12.82
N GLU A 12 -1.27 8.68 12.92
CA GLU A 12 -2.00 8.47 14.18
C GLU A 12 -1.52 7.22 14.92
N TRP A 13 -1.37 6.09 14.21
CA TRP A 13 -1.01 4.83 14.86
C TRP A 13 0.50 4.65 15.04
N TYR A 14 1.34 5.13 14.11
CA TYR A 14 2.79 4.88 14.18
C TYR A 14 3.44 5.40 15.47
N PRO A 15 3.12 6.60 16.00
CA PRO A 15 3.68 7.05 17.27
C PRO A 15 3.35 6.13 18.45
N LYS A 16 2.19 5.48 18.44
CA LYS A 16 1.72 4.57 19.50
C LYS A 16 2.39 3.20 19.44
N PHE A 17 2.71 2.74 18.22
CA PHE A 17 3.25 1.40 17.97
C PHE A 17 4.70 1.39 17.45
N LYS A 18 5.42 2.51 17.59
CA LYS A 18 6.76 2.71 17.05
C LYS A 18 7.76 1.62 17.46
N SER A 19 7.68 1.12 18.69
CA SER A 19 8.59 0.08 19.21
C SER A 19 8.41 -1.29 18.57
N VAL A 20 7.25 -1.56 18.00
CA VAL A 20 6.87 -2.82 17.36
C VAL A 20 6.67 -2.68 15.85
N SER A 21 7.02 -1.51 15.30
CA SER A 21 6.90 -1.19 13.88
C SER A 21 8.28 -1.03 13.26
N ILE A 22 8.37 -1.25 11.94
CA ILE A 22 9.56 -0.90 11.16
C ILE A 22 9.76 0.62 11.26
N ARG A 23 11.02 1.06 11.33
CA ARG A 23 11.35 2.48 11.35
C ARG A 23 10.87 3.16 10.07
N THR A 24 9.87 4.02 10.21
CA THR A 24 9.24 4.76 9.12
C THR A 24 9.42 6.27 9.32
N PRO A 25 10.16 6.98 8.46
CA PRO A 25 10.13 8.44 8.41
C PRO A 25 8.81 8.90 7.77
N ILE A 26 8.20 9.95 8.34
CA ILE A 26 6.96 10.54 7.82
C ILE A 26 7.33 11.84 7.12
N HIS A 27 6.95 11.96 5.85
CA HIS A 27 7.14 13.16 5.05
C HIS A 27 5.80 13.82 4.78
N GLU A 28 5.71 15.14 4.98
CA GLU A 28 4.57 15.91 4.52
C GLU A 28 4.58 15.97 2.99
N LEU A 29 3.42 15.75 2.38
CA LEU A 29 3.27 15.83 0.94
C LEU A 29 3.12 17.30 0.54
N GLN A 30 3.95 17.75 -0.40
CA GLN A 30 3.82 19.08 -0.98
C GLN A 30 2.58 19.13 -1.87
N GLU A 31 1.86 20.26 -1.90
CA GLU A 31 0.64 20.41 -2.70
C GLU A 31 0.90 20.15 -4.19
N SER A 32 2.01 20.67 -4.73
CA SER A 32 2.40 20.42 -6.13
C SER A 32 2.60 18.94 -6.44
N PHE A 33 3.02 18.14 -5.46
CA PHE A 33 3.14 16.69 -5.62
C PHE A 33 1.77 16.02 -5.56
N VAL A 34 0.84 16.51 -4.74
CA VAL A 34 -0.55 16.04 -4.71
C VAL A 34 -1.25 16.35 -6.04
N GLU A 35 -1.11 17.58 -6.55
CA GLU A 35 -1.61 17.98 -7.86
C GLU A 35 -1.07 17.08 -8.96
N TYR A 36 0.23 16.78 -8.93
CA TYR A 36 0.85 15.84 -9.85
C TYR A 36 0.25 14.41 -9.76
N LEU A 37 -0.05 13.91 -8.56
CA LEU A 37 -0.70 12.60 -8.39
C LEU A 37 -2.16 12.58 -8.87
N LEU A 38 -2.84 13.73 -8.80
CA LEU A 38 -4.25 13.87 -9.22
C LEU A 38 -4.40 14.15 -10.71
N ASP A 39 -3.33 14.61 -11.38
CA ASP A 39 -3.33 14.86 -12.81
C ASP A 39 -3.41 13.54 -13.60
N ALA A 40 -4.63 13.16 -13.99
CA ALA A 40 -4.90 11.98 -14.80
C ALA A 40 -4.55 12.16 -16.29
N SER A 41 -3.98 13.31 -16.70
CA SER A 41 -3.72 13.63 -18.10
C SER A 41 -2.50 12.93 -18.69
N GLY A 42 -1.65 12.30 -17.88
CA GLY A 42 -0.43 11.64 -18.36
C GLY A 42 0.10 10.51 -17.47
N PRO A 43 1.03 9.69 -17.99
CA PRO A 43 1.71 8.67 -17.20
C PRO A 43 2.60 9.30 -16.13
N PHE A 44 2.88 8.59 -15.04
CA PHE A 44 3.91 8.99 -14.09
C PHE A 44 5.24 9.18 -14.83
N LEU A 45 5.84 10.36 -14.67
CA LEU A 45 7.11 10.71 -15.25
C LEU A 45 8.21 9.89 -14.56
N LEU A 46 8.74 8.91 -15.28
CA LEU A 46 9.98 8.25 -14.88
C LEU A 46 11.17 9.12 -15.31
N PRO A 47 12.26 9.14 -14.53
CA PRO A 47 13.49 9.78 -14.97
C PRO A 47 13.93 9.24 -16.34
N VAL A 48 14.46 10.11 -17.20
CA VAL A 48 14.98 9.75 -18.54
C VAL A 48 16.07 8.67 -18.52
N SER A 49 16.69 8.43 -17.36
CA SER A 49 17.69 7.36 -17.15
C SER A 49 17.09 5.97 -16.98
N VAL A 50 15.76 5.83 -16.84
CA VAL A 50 15.09 4.54 -16.72
C VAL A 50 14.85 3.96 -18.12
N SER A 51 15.78 3.13 -18.58
CA SER A 51 15.60 2.28 -19.77
C SER A 51 14.93 0.98 -19.30
N ASN A 52 13.66 0.84 -19.68
CA ASN A 52 12.69 -0.01 -19.02
C ASN A 52 12.75 -1.48 -19.48
N GLU A 53 13.60 -2.30 -18.87
CA GLU A 53 13.51 -3.78 -19.01
C GLU A 53 13.29 -4.48 -17.65
N ASP A 54 13.70 -3.86 -16.54
CA ASP A 54 13.53 -4.44 -15.21
C ASP A 54 13.10 -3.36 -14.20
N ALA A 55 11.86 -3.47 -13.71
CA ALA A 55 11.30 -2.58 -12.71
C ALA A 55 11.90 -2.82 -11.31
N LEU A 56 12.57 -3.95 -11.09
CA LEU A 56 13.15 -4.35 -9.81
C LEU A 56 14.56 -4.96 -10.00
N PRO A 57 15.54 -4.21 -10.55
CA PRO A 57 16.86 -4.74 -10.94
C PRO A 57 17.69 -5.26 -9.77
N ASN A 58 17.32 -4.89 -8.54
CA ASN A 58 17.99 -5.34 -7.32
C ASN A 58 17.19 -6.44 -6.58
N ARG A 59 16.08 -6.93 -7.13
CA ARG A 59 15.37 -8.06 -6.55
C ARG A 59 16.22 -9.30 -6.79
N VAL A 60 16.80 -9.83 -5.72
CA VAL A 60 17.43 -11.15 -5.77
C VAL A 60 16.34 -12.14 -6.19
N HIS A 61 16.44 -12.61 -7.43
CA HIS A 61 15.57 -13.64 -7.96
C HIS A 61 15.99 -14.94 -7.29
N ASP A 62 15.26 -15.35 -6.24
CA ASP A 62 15.46 -16.65 -5.61
C ASP A 62 14.68 -17.67 -6.43
N PRO A 63 15.33 -18.58 -7.18
CA PRO A 63 14.65 -19.58 -7.99
C PRO A 63 13.84 -20.59 -7.14
N TYR A 64 13.94 -20.53 -5.82
CA TYR A 64 13.22 -21.40 -4.88
C TYR A 64 12.14 -20.66 -4.07
N LYS A 65 11.92 -19.35 -4.29
CA LYS A 65 10.77 -18.68 -3.68
C LYS A 65 9.51 -19.01 -4.46
N GLU A 66 8.68 -19.85 -3.84
CA GLU A 66 7.33 -20.17 -4.25
C GLU A 66 6.54 -18.89 -4.57
N GLU A 67 5.92 -18.94 -5.74
CA GLU A 67 4.87 -18.10 -6.32
C GLU A 67 4.33 -16.99 -5.41
N ASP A 68 4.51 -15.72 -5.81
CA ASP A 68 3.87 -14.56 -5.19
C ASP A 68 2.39 -14.88 -4.91
N TYR A 69 1.90 -14.57 -3.69
CA TYR A 69 0.53 -14.85 -3.23
C TYR A 69 -0.51 -14.45 -4.30
N GLN A 70 -0.98 -15.44 -5.05
CA GLN A 70 -2.04 -15.25 -6.04
C GLN A 70 -3.36 -15.16 -5.28
N VAL A 71 -3.97 -13.97 -5.26
CA VAL A 71 -5.37 -13.85 -4.85
C VAL A 71 -6.19 -14.56 -5.93
N SER A 72 -6.73 -15.74 -5.61
CA SER A 72 -7.70 -16.40 -6.48
C SER A 72 -8.92 -15.49 -6.60
N GLU A 73 -9.12 -14.86 -7.75
CA GLU A 73 -10.36 -14.15 -8.09
C GLU A 73 -11.51 -15.18 -8.15
N GLY A 74 -12.11 -15.50 -7.01
CA GLY A 74 -13.14 -16.52 -6.95
C GLY A 74 -13.41 -17.08 -5.56
N SER A 75 -13.66 -16.23 -4.57
CA SER A 75 -14.44 -16.64 -3.39
C SER A 75 -15.18 -15.43 -2.84
N GLY A 76 -16.26 -15.07 -3.54
CA GLY A 76 -17.32 -14.29 -2.94
C GLY A 76 -18.13 -15.23 -2.04
N ASP A 77 -17.94 -15.14 -0.74
CA ASP A 77 -18.95 -15.53 0.24
C ASP A 77 -18.91 -14.53 1.40
N GLU A 78 -19.68 -13.46 1.19
CA GLU A 78 -20.18 -12.55 2.22
C GLU A 78 -21.22 -13.29 3.08
N ALA A 79 -20.87 -13.71 4.29
CA ALA A 79 -21.85 -13.97 5.33
C ALA A 79 -21.23 -13.90 6.74
N TYR A 80 -21.49 -12.80 7.45
CA TYR A 80 -21.35 -12.73 8.90
C TYR A 80 -22.30 -13.74 9.56
N PRO A 81 -21.86 -14.58 10.51
CA PRO A 81 -22.79 -15.30 11.36
C PRO A 81 -23.43 -14.31 12.34
N SER A 82 -24.66 -13.91 12.05
CA SER A 82 -25.59 -13.33 13.02
C SER A 82 -25.81 -14.32 14.15
N SER A 83 -25.21 -14.09 15.31
CA SER A 83 -25.55 -14.80 16.54
C SER A 83 -26.33 -13.87 17.47
N PHE A 84 -27.62 -13.71 17.17
CA PHE A 84 -28.64 -13.46 18.19
C PHE A 84 -29.47 -14.74 18.35
N GLN A 85 -29.37 -15.38 19.51
CA GLN A 85 -30.47 -15.94 20.31
C GLN A 85 -29.92 -16.98 21.30
N ASN A 86 -29.88 -16.61 22.58
CA ASN A 86 -30.81 -17.12 23.60
C ASN A 86 -30.78 -16.22 24.83
#